data_AF-A0A2V9AQG8-F1
#
_entry.id   AF-A0A2V9AQG8-F1
#
_cell.length_a   1.000
_cell.length_b   1.000
_cell.length_c   1.000
_cell.angle_alpha   90.00
_cell.angle_beta   90.00
_cell.angle_gamma   90.00
#
_symmetry.space_group_name_H-M   'P 1'
#
loop_
_entity.id
_entity.type
_entity.pdbx_description
1 polymer ?
#
loop_
_entity_poly.entity_id
_entity_poly.type
_entity_poly.pdbx_seq_one_letter_code
_entity_poly.pdbx_strand_id
1 'polypeptide(L)'
;MPFEWTPNKLTLLRVAVGFAAVGLFGRGAWPNLLAVALTVASMALDALDGHIARKKKMATPVGAQLDILGDRMIENVYFTYFAVAGMVSLWLPILFFARGAATDFLRGLAIKAGHSGWGANAMVQTWWGRALVASRWSRALYAAMKCLCFCYLGLELALTRGPVALVSGLAVDILTIIRSGAQLLTWATAAFCLVRGLPVGLEGWRYFARSVRQSRGAKQAAEAP
;
A
#
# COMPACT_ATOMS: atom_id res chain seq x y z
N MET A 1 19.08 18.12 -22.72
CA MET A 1 19.14 18.03 -21.24
C MET A 1 19.33 16.57 -20.89
N PRO A 2 20.38 16.17 -20.15
CA PRO A 2 20.57 14.75 -19.81
C PRO A 2 19.36 14.29 -18.99
N PHE A 3 18.86 13.09 -19.28
CA PHE A 3 17.67 12.53 -18.62
C PHE A 3 18.01 12.20 -17.16
N GLU A 4 17.90 13.20 -16.28
CA GLU A 4 18.15 12.99 -14.85
C GLU A 4 16.96 12.25 -14.23
N TRP A 5 17.24 11.02 -13.79
CA TRP A 5 16.33 10.19 -13.01
C TRP A 5 16.17 10.78 -11.61
N THR A 6 15.02 11.43 -11.40
CA THR A 6 14.59 11.90 -10.08
C THR A 6 13.72 10.83 -9.40
N PRO A 7 13.75 10.72 -8.06
CA PRO A 7 12.90 9.79 -7.32
C PRO A 7 11.42 9.92 -7.71
N ASN A 8 10.91 11.14 -7.86
CA ASN A 8 9.52 11.40 -8.24
C ASN A 8 9.15 10.81 -9.61
N LYS A 9 10.04 10.89 -10.61
CA LYS A 9 9.82 10.27 -11.92
C LYS A 9 9.77 8.75 -11.81
N LEU A 10 10.59 8.18 -10.92
CA LEU A 10 10.63 6.74 -10.69
C LEU A 10 9.35 6.26 -9.98
N THR A 11 8.83 7.01 -9.02
CA THR A 11 7.53 6.77 -8.39
C THR A 11 6.38 6.85 -9.42
N LEU A 12 6.39 7.83 -10.32
CA LEU A 12 5.40 7.92 -11.41
C LEU A 12 5.50 6.75 -12.39
N LEU A 13 6.72 6.38 -12.79
CA LEU A 13 6.97 5.22 -13.64
C LEU A 13 6.45 3.94 -12.98
N ARG A 14 6.72 3.77 -11.69
CA ARG A 14 6.22 2.65 -10.88
C ARG A 14 4.69 2.56 -10.94
N VAL A 15 3.99 3.66 -10.70
CA VAL A 15 2.52 3.71 -10.79
C VAL A 15 2.07 3.33 -12.20
N ALA A 16 2.66 3.91 -13.25
CA ALA A 16 2.31 3.57 -14.63
C ALA A 16 2.52 2.09 -14.95
N VAL A 17 3.64 1.50 -14.51
CA VAL A 17 3.93 0.06 -14.65
C VAL A 17 2.90 -0.78 -13.88
N GLY A 18 2.51 -0.37 -12.68
CA GLY A 18 1.47 -1.04 -11.89
C GLY A 18 0.11 -1.03 -12.58
N PHE A 19 -0.30 0.09 -13.16
CA PHE A 19 -1.54 0.19 -13.95
C PHE A 19 -1.46 -0.64 -15.24
N ALA A 20 -0.32 -0.64 -15.93
CA ALA A 20 -0.10 -1.48 -17.10
C ALA A 20 -0.23 -2.97 -16.74
N ALA A 21 0.39 -3.42 -15.65
CA ALA A 21 0.27 -4.79 -15.16
C ALA A 21 -1.21 -5.18 -14.93
N VAL A 22 -1.97 -4.33 -14.23
CA VAL A 22 -3.40 -4.58 -14.00
C VAL A 22 -4.22 -4.58 -15.28
N GLY A 23 -3.90 -3.72 -16.24
CA GLY A 23 -4.53 -3.75 -17.57
C GLY A 23 -4.20 -5.00 -18.38
N LEU A 24 -3.05 -5.63 -18.17
CA LEU A 24 -2.68 -6.86 -18.87
C LEU A 24 -3.34 -8.11 -18.28
N PHE A 25 -3.66 -8.10 -16.98
CA PHE A 25 -4.35 -9.22 -16.36
C PHE A 25 -5.72 -9.47 -17.03
N GLY A 26 -6.06 -10.75 -17.20
CA GLY A 26 -7.32 -11.19 -17.81
C GLY A 26 -7.30 -11.27 -19.34
N ARG A 27 -6.22 -10.86 -20.02
CA ARG A 27 -6.11 -10.88 -21.49
C ARG A 27 -5.54 -12.17 -22.08
N GLY A 28 -5.19 -13.16 -21.25
CA GLY A 28 -4.67 -14.48 -21.65
C GLY A 28 -3.46 -14.90 -20.80
N ALA A 29 -2.95 -16.12 -20.99
CA ALA A 29 -1.83 -16.63 -20.18
C ALA A 29 -0.54 -15.81 -20.31
N TRP A 30 -0.09 -15.58 -21.54
CA TRP A 30 1.14 -14.81 -21.78
C TRP A 30 1.04 -13.36 -21.25
N PRO A 31 -0.06 -12.61 -21.50
CA PRO A 31 -0.29 -11.33 -20.84
C PRO A 31 -0.33 -11.41 -19.31
N ASN A 32 -0.92 -12.46 -18.73
CA ASN A 32 -0.96 -12.62 -17.28
C ASN A 32 0.43 -12.86 -16.68
N LEU A 33 1.27 -13.67 -17.32
CA LEU A 33 2.66 -13.88 -16.89
C LEU A 33 3.49 -12.59 -17.02
N LEU A 34 3.29 -11.84 -18.10
CA LEU A 34 3.91 -10.53 -18.26
C LEU A 34 3.42 -9.54 -17.18
N ALA A 35 2.13 -9.56 -16.82
CA ALA A 35 1.58 -8.76 -15.74
C ALA A 35 2.20 -9.11 -14.37
N VAL A 36 2.44 -10.39 -14.08
CA VAL A 36 3.19 -10.80 -12.88
C VAL A 36 4.62 -10.25 -12.91
N ALA A 37 5.32 -10.36 -14.04
CA ALA A 37 6.66 -9.79 -14.18
C ALA A 37 6.67 -8.26 -13.98
N LEU A 38 5.68 -7.55 -14.54
CA LEU A 38 5.52 -6.11 -14.34
C LEU A 38 5.16 -5.75 -12.89
N THR A 39 4.43 -6.62 -12.17
CA THR A 39 4.15 -6.46 -10.74
C THR A 39 5.43 -6.50 -9.93
N VAL A 40 6.29 -7.49 -10.18
CA VAL A 40 7.61 -7.60 -9.55
C VAL A 40 8.47 -6.39 -9.91
N ALA A 41 8.48 -5.97 -11.18
CA ALA A 41 9.20 -4.78 -11.61
C ALA A 41 8.72 -3.51 -10.89
N SER A 42 7.40 -3.31 -10.75
CA SER A 42 6.83 -2.19 -10.00
C SER A 42 7.32 -2.18 -8.55
N MET A 43 7.37 -3.34 -7.89
CA MET A 43 7.89 -3.42 -6.52
C MET A 43 9.40 -3.21 -6.42
N ALA A 44 10.16 -3.62 -7.45
CA ALA A 44 11.59 -3.34 -7.52
C ALA A 44 11.87 -1.83 -7.71
N LEU A 45 11.04 -1.13 -8.48
CA LEU A 45 11.14 0.32 -8.69
C LEU A 45 10.93 1.11 -7.38
N ASP A 46 10.06 0.63 -6.49
CA ASP A 46 9.87 1.18 -5.13
C ASP A 46 11.14 1.04 -4.27
N ALA A 47 11.74 -0.15 -4.27
CA ALA A 47 12.99 -0.34 -3.55
C ALA A 47 14.12 0.57 -4.11
N LEU A 48 14.09 0.80 -5.42
CA LEU A 48 15.08 1.60 -6.13
C LEU A 48 14.91 3.11 -5.89
N ASP A 49 13.69 3.65 -5.88
CA ASP A 49 13.46 5.08 -5.64
C ASP A 49 13.90 5.50 -4.23
N GLY A 50 13.61 4.65 -3.23
CA GLY A 50 14.06 4.84 -1.86
C GLY A 50 15.58 4.70 -1.72
N HIS A 51 16.22 3.82 -2.51
CA HIS A 51 17.68 3.71 -2.53
C HIS A 51 18.33 4.97 -3.12
N ILE A 52 17.82 5.45 -4.26
CA ILE A 52 18.33 6.64 -4.95
C ILE A 52 18.13 7.90 -4.10
N ALA A 53 16.95 8.06 -3.48
CA ALA A 53 16.66 9.21 -2.62
C ALA A 53 17.63 9.32 -1.44
N ARG A 54 17.98 8.18 -0.80
CA ARG A 54 18.96 8.13 0.28
C ARG A 54 20.39 8.39 -0.20
N LYS A 55 20.79 7.73 -1.30
CA LYS A 55 22.17 7.82 -1.83
C LYS A 55 22.49 9.23 -2.34
N LYS A 56 21.53 9.88 -3.00
CA LYS A 56 21.71 11.23 -3.57
C LYS A 56 21.31 12.37 -2.62
N LYS A 57 20.86 12.07 -1.39
CA LYS A 57 20.33 13.05 -0.41
C LYS A 57 19.25 13.97 -0.99
N MET A 58 18.48 13.50 -1.98
CA MET A 58 17.41 14.26 -2.64
C MET A 58 16.03 13.98 -2.02
N ALA A 59 15.99 13.62 -0.74
CA ALA A 59 14.74 13.36 -0.05
C ALA A 59 13.99 14.69 0.17
N THR A 60 12.86 14.86 -0.49
CA THR A 60 12.01 16.07 -0.36
C THR A 60 10.69 15.72 0.33
N PRO A 61 10.06 16.66 1.05
CA PRO A 61 8.73 16.45 1.65
C PRO A 61 7.66 16.10 0.62
N VAL A 62 7.70 16.77 -0.55
CA VAL A 62 6.78 16.50 -1.67
C VAL A 62 7.01 15.11 -2.25
N GLY A 63 8.28 14.71 -2.46
CA GLY A 63 8.60 13.36 -2.94
C GLY A 63 8.12 12.26 -1.99
N ALA A 64 8.25 12.47 -0.67
CA ALA A 64 7.73 11.52 0.31
C ALA A 64 6.19 11.40 0.30
N GLN A 65 5.47 12.50 0.04
CA GLN A 65 4.02 12.46 -0.12
C GLN A 65 3.60 11.76 -1.42
N LEU A 66 4.32 12.01 -2.53
CA LEU A 66 4.10 11.32 -3.80
C LEU A 66 4.35 9.82 -3.69
N ASP A 67 5.38 9.41 -2.96
CA ASP A 67 5.69 8.01 -2.71
C ASP A 67 4.56 7.31 -1.93
N ILE A 68 4.09 7.93 -0.84
CA ILE A 68 2.94 7.45 -0.07
C ILE A 68 1.69 7.36 -0.96
N LEU A 69 1.44 8.36 -1.80
CA LEU A 69 0.31 8.33 -2.72
C LEU A 69 0.43 7.18 -3.73
N GLY A 70 1.60 6.99 -4.33
CA GLY A 70 1.88 5.91 -5.27
C GLY A 70 1.67 4.54 -4.65
N ASP A 71 2.12 4.35 -3.41
CA ASP A 71 1.89 3.12 -2.63
C ASP A 71 0.40 2.80 -2.48
N ARG A 72 -0.41 3.83 -2.16
CA ARG A 72 -1.86 3.68 -2.01
C ARG A 72 -2.56 3.39 -3.31
N MET A 73 -2.14 4.03 -4.39
CA MET A 73 -2.70 3.79 -5.71
C MET A 73 -2.46 2.34 -6.13
N ILE A 74 -1.21 1.86 -6.04
CA ILE A 74 -0.86 0.49 -6.39
C ILE A 74 -1.58 -0.51 -5.49
N GLU A 75 -1.57 -0.31 -4.16
CA GLU A 75 -2.28 -1.18 -3.21
C GLU A 75 -3.76 -1.32 -3.58
N ASN A 76 -4.45 -0.20 -3.81
CA ASN A 76 -5.89 -0.23 -4.12
C ASN A 76 -6.18 -0.79 -5.52
N VAL A 77 -5.39 -0.43 -6.53
CA VAL A 77 -5.62 -0.88 -7.92
C VAL A 77 -5.50 -2.40 -8.02
N TYR A 78 -4.47 -2.99 -7.40
CA TYR A 78 -4.30 -4.45 -7.39
C TYR A 78 -5.40 -5.16 -6.61
N PHE A 79 -5.68 -4.76 -5.37
CA PHE A 79 -6.73 -5.42 -4.58
C PHE A 79 -8.12 -5.26 -5.19
N THR A 80 -8.42 -4.11 -5.80
CA THR A 80 -9.70 -3.88 -6.49
C THR A 80 -9.81 -4.78 -7.72
N TYR A 81 -8.75 -4.88 -8.51
CA TYR A 81 -8.74 -5.77 -9.67
C TYR A 81 -8.97 -7.23 -9.27
N PHE A 82 -8.23 -7.73 -8.27
CA PHE A 82 -8.41 -9.11 -7.80
C PHE A 82 -9.77 -9.35 -7.14
N ALA A 83 -10.39 -8.32 -6.54
CA ALA A 83 -11.74 -8.41 -6.00
C ALA A 83 -12.77 -8.54 -7.12
N VAL A 84 -12.66 -7.71 -8.17
CA VAL A 84 -13.53 -7.79 -9.36
C VAL A 84 -13.33 -9.11 -10.10
N ALA A 85 -12.10 -9.62 -10.14
CA ALA A 85 -11.76 -10.92 -10.70
C ALA A 85 -12.34 -12.11 -9.90
N GLY A 86 -12.97 -11.86 -8.74
CA GLY A 86 -13.59 -12.87 -7.87
C GLY A 86 -12.59 -13.68 -7.04
N MET A 87 -11.34 -13.24 -6.94
CA MET A 87 -10.28 -13.98 -6.25
C MET A 87 -10.17 -13.61 -4.77
N VAL A 88 -10.51 -12.35 -4.44
CA VAL A 88 -10.50 -11.83 -3.06
C VAL A 88 -11.83 -11.14 -2.75
N SER A 89 -12.16 -11.02 -1.46
CA SER A 89 -13.37 -10.32 -1.02
C SER A 89 -13.30 -8.82 -1.33
N LEU A 90 -14.39 -8.23 -1.81
CA LEU A 90 -14.53 -6.79 -2.05
C LEU A 90 -14.31 -5.95 -0.77
N TRP A 91 -14.54 -6.54 0.40
CA TRP A 91 -14.29 -5.87 1.68
C TRP A 91 -12.81 -5.58 1.93
N LEU A 92 -11.89 -6.32 1.30
CA LEU A 92 -10.46 -6.10 1.45
C LEU A 92 -10.00 -4.75 0.88
N PRO A 93 -10.18 -4.44 -0.42
CA PRO A 93 -9.77 -3.13 -0.95
C PRO A 93 -10.48 -1.98 -0.23
N ILE A 94 -11.75 -2.13 0.15
CA ILE A 94 -12.47 -1.13 0.96
C ILE A 94 -11.76 -0.87 2.29
N LEU A 95 -11.35 -1.93 2.99
CA LEU A 95 -10.64 -1.83 4.26
C LEU A 95 -9.26 -1.20 4.11
N PHE A 96 -8.48 -1.59 3.11
CA PHE A 96 -7.16 -0.99 2.83
C PHE A 96 -7.30 0.50 2.51
N PHE A 97 -8.28 0.88 1.69
CA PHE A 97 -8.59 2.28 1.37
C PHE A 97 -9.00 3.07 2.61
N ALA A 98 -10.03 2.61 3.33
CA ALA A 98 -10.57 3.31 4.50
C ALA A 98 -9.50 3.50 5.59
N ARG A 99 -8.74 2.44 5.89
CA ARG A 99 -7.63 2.51 6.84
C ARG A 99 -6.54 3.44 6.35
N GLY A 100 -6.15 3.35 5.07
CA GLY A 100 -5.15 4.21 4.46
C GLY A 100 -5.51 5.69 4.58
N ALA A 101 -6.71 6.04 4.12
CA ALA A 101 -7.26 7.40 4.19
C ALA A 101 -7.33 7.92 5.63
N ALA A 102 -7.79 7.11 6.58
CA ALA A 102 -7.82 7.48 7.99
C ALA A 102 -6.41 7.75 8.54
N THR A 103 -5.43 6.89 8.24
CA THR A 103 -4.05 7.09 8.70
C THR A 103 -3.40 8.33 8.10
N ASP A 104 -3.68 8.63 6.83
CA ASP A 104 -3.12 9.78 6.13
C ASP A 104 -3.76 11.09 6.60
N PHE A 105 -5.08 11.08 6.88
CA PHE A 105 -5.78 12.20 7.50
C PHE A 105 -5.21 12.55 8.87
N LEU A 106 -5.06 11.55 9.76
CA LEU A 106 -4.51 11.76 11.10
C LEU A 106 -3.05 12.24 11.05
N ARG A 107 -2.26 11.72 10.10
CA ARG A 107 -0.88 12.18 9.87
C ARG A 107 -0.86 13.64 9.39
N GLY A 108 -1.78 14.03 8.51
CA GLY A 108 -1.95 15.42 8.07
C GLY A 108 -2.27 16.38 9.22
N LEU A 109 -3.15 15.97 10.13
CA LEU A 109 -3.47 16.76 11.34
C LEU A 109 -2.27 16.87 12.28
N ALA A 110 -1.49 15.79 12.46
CA ALA A 110 -0.29 15.82 13.28
C ALA A 110 0.76 16.78 12.70
N ILE A 111 0.96 16.79 11.38
CA ILE A 111 1.86 17.72 10.68
C ILE A 111 1.41 19.17 10.90
N LYS A 112 0.11 19.46 10.78
CA LYS A 112 -0.44 20.80 11.08
C LYS A 112 -0.21 21.23 12.53
N ALA A 113 -0.20 20.27 13.46
CA ALA A 113 0.07 20.50 14.87
C ALA A 113 1.56 20.58 15.22
N GLY A 114 2.47 20.62 14.23
CA GLY A 114 3.91 20.72 14.44
C GLY A 114 4.63 19.40 14.72
N HIS A 115 3.93 18.27 14.61
CA HIS A 115 4.51 16.93 14.77
C HIS A 115 4.86 16.32 13.42
N SER A 116 6.13 15.93 13.25
CA SER A 116 6.58 15.27 12.03
C SER A 116 6.07 13.83 11.97
N GLY A 117 6.01 13.25 10.77
CA GLY A 117 5.69 11.82 10.61
C GLY A 117 6.79 10.87 11.10
N TRP A 118 8.00 11.38 11.36
CA TRP A 118 9.23 10.64 11.65
C TRP A 118 10.15 11.46 12.59
N GLY A 119 10.80 10.82 13.57
CA GLY A 119 11.80 11.46 14.46
C GLY A 119 11.32 11.69 15.91
N ALA A 120 12.02 12.54 16.66
CA ALA A 120 11.71 12.86 18.06
C ALA A 120 10.31 13.49 18.25
N ASN A 121 9.81 14.18 17.22
CA ASN A 121 8.45 14.74 17.16
C ASN A 121 7.46 13.85 16.38
N ALA A 122 7.72 12.54 16.28
CA ALA A 122 6.82 11.61 15.61
C ALA A 122 5.41 11.63 16.21
N MET A 123 4.41 11.58 15.34
CA MET A 123 3.00 11.41 15.70
C MET A 123 2.75 10.19 16.60
N VAL A 124 3.45 9.07 16.35
CA VAL A 124 3.33 7.83 17.14
C VAL A 124 4.50 7.78 18.12
N GLN A 125 4.19 7.89 19.40
CA GLN A 125 5.15 7.96 20.49
C GLN A 125 5.27 6.65 21.26
N THR A 126 4.27 5.78 21.28
CA THR A 126 4.39 4.50 22.01
C THR A 126 5.49 3.60 21.44
N TRP A 127 6.15 2.85 22.32
CA TRP A 127 7.26 1.96 21.94
C TRP A 127 6.80 0.86 20.96
N TRP A 128 5.64 0.25 21.23
CA TRP A 128 5.05 -0.78 20.38
C TRP A 128 4.53 -0.18 19.07
N GLY A 129 3.92 1.01 19.10
CA GLY A 129 3.50 1.72 17.89
C GLY A 129 4.68 2.08 16.98
N ARG A 130 5.79 2.55 17.54
CA ARG A 130 7.03 2.79 16.78
C ARG A 130 7.64 1.50 16.24
N ALA A 131 7.70 0.44 17.06
CA ALA A 131 8.20 -0.86 16.62
C ALA A 131 7.37 -1.44 15.47
N LEU A 132 6.04 -1.26 15.51
CA LEU A 132 5.12 -1.84 14.54
C LEU A 132 4.95 -1.00 13.27
N VAL A 133 4.98 0.34 13.38
CA VAL A 133 4.74 1.25 12.26
C VAL A 133 6.06 1.76 11.65
N ALA A 134 7.01 2.17 12.49
CA ALA A 134 8.22 2.88 12.07
C ALA A 134 9.43 1.95 11.82
N SER A 135 9.45 0.74 12.41
CA SER A 135 10.53 -0.22 12.20
C SER A 135 10.75 -0.52 10.71
N ARG A 136 12.02 -0.61 10.31
CA ARG A 136 12.43 -0.99 8.95
C ARG A 136 12.00 -2.41 8.64
N TRP A 137 12.10 -3.31 9.62
CA TRP A 137 11.71 -4.71 9.49
C TRP A 137 10.21 -4.88 9.29
N SER A 138 9.37 -4.24 10.11
CA SER A 138 7.91 -4.32 9.96
C SER A 138 7.43 -3.76 8.61
N ARG A 139 8.04 -2.66 8.14
CA ARG A 139 7.75 -2.09 6.81
C ARG A 139 8.15 -3.02 5.68
N ALA A 140 9.37 -3.57 5.73
CA ALA A 140 9.85 -4.51 4.73
C ALA A 140 8.98 -5.78 4.70
N LEU A 141 8.62 -6.32 5.86
CA LEU A 141 7.73 -7.47 5.98
C LEU A 141 6.36 -7.20 5.34
N TYR A 142 5.73 -6.06 5.64
CA TYR A 142 4.44 -5.71 5.04
C TYR A 142 4.53 -5.54 3.51
N ALA A 143 5.59 -4.90 3.02
CA ALA A 143 5.82 -4.76 1.59
C ALA A 143 6.03 -6.13 0.92
N ALA A 144 6.81 -7.02 1.53
CA ALA A 144 7.03 -8.38 1.06
C ALA A 144 5.72 -9.20 1.06
N MET A 145 4.91 -9.12 2.12
CA MET A 145 3.61 -9.81 2.19
C MET A 145 2.69 -9.38 1.05
N LYS A 146 2.62 -8.08 0.74
CA LYS A 146 1.85 -7.60 -0.43
C LYS A 146 2.42 -8.08 -1.75
N CYS A 147 3.74 -8.01 -1.92
CA CYS A 147 4.41 -8.49 -3.12
C CYS A 147 4.04 -9.94 -3.38
N LEU A 148 4.20 -10.78 -2.36
CA LEU A 148 3.84 -12.19 -2.41
C LEU A 148 2.34 -12.34 -2.70
N CYS A 149 1.47 -11.57 -2.05
CA CYS A 149 0.04 -11.62 -2.29
C CYS A 149 -0.31 -11.32 -3.76
N PHE A 150 0.23 -10.24 -4.34
CA PHE A 150 -0.07 -9.84 -5.72
C PHE A 150 0.55 -10.79 -6.75
N CYS A 151 1.78 -11.27 -6.51
CA CYS A 151 2.41 -12.26 -7.38
C CYS A 151 1.67 -13.60 -7.33
N TYR A 152 1.25 -14.03 -6.14
CA TYR A 152 0.53 -15.29 -5.95
C TYR A 152 -0.86 -15.24 -6.60
N LEU A 153 -1.62 -14.18 -6.37
CA LEU A 153 -2.92 -13.97 -7.03
C LEU A 153 -2.77 -13.83 -8.54
N GLY A 154 -1.75 -13.11 -9.01
CA GLY A 154 -1.46 -12.99 -10.44
C GLY A 154 -1.07 -14.32 -11.09
N LEU A 155 -0.31 -15.16 -10.38
CA LEU A 155 0.06 -16.49 -10.85
C LEU A 155 -1.14 -17.45 -10.83
N GLU A 156 -1.95 -17.46 -9.77
CA GLU A 156 -3.21 -18.21 -9.72
C GLU A 156 -4.11 -17.81 -10.89
N LEU A 157 -4.19 -16.51 -11.22
CA LEU A 157 -4.95 -16.02 -12.36
C LEU A 157 -4.38 -16.49 -13.70
N ALA A 158 -3.04 -16.49 -13.85
CA ALA A 158 -2.37 -17.01 -15.04
C ALA A 158 -2.62 -18.50 -15.24
N LEU A 159 -2.63 -19.27 -14.15
CA LEU A 159 -2.86 -20.71 -14.15
C LEU A 159 -4.33 -21.05 -14.40
N THR A 160 -5.27 -20.35 -13.76
CA THR A 160 -6.71 -20.67 -13.85
C THR A 160 -7.38 -20.18 -15.14
N ARG A 161 -6.89 -19.08 -15.75
CA ARG A 161 -7.49 -18.47 -16.96
C ARG A 161 -6.59 -18.55 -18.21
N GLY A 162 -5.52 -19.35 -18.18
CA GLY A 162 -4.62 -19.57 -19.31
C GLY A 162 -5.07 -20.68 -20.28
N PRO A 163 -4.66 -20.69 -21.57
CA PRO A 163 -5.16 -21.62 -22.57
C PRO A 163 -4.38 -22.95 -22.65
N VAL A 164 -3.73 -23.41 -21.58
CA VAL A 164 -2.82 -24.57 -21.69
C VAL A 164 -3.35 -25.77 -20.92
N ALA A 165 -3.45 -26.87 -21.65
CA ALA A 165 -3.76 -28.25 -21.29
C ALA A 165 -2.87 -28.89 -20.20
N LEU A 166 -2.30 -28.09 -19.29
CA LEU A 166 -1.56 -28.54 -18.10
C LEU A 166 -2.46 -28.59 -16.85
N VAL A 167 -3.52 -27.76 -16.81
CA VAL A 167 -4.52 -27.76 -15.71
C VAL A 167 -5.49 -28.93 -15.84
N SER A 168 -5.72 -29.45 -17.05
CA SER A 168 -6.51 -30.66 -17.26
C SER A 168 -5.91 -31.91 -16.59
N GLY A 169 -4.66 -31.85 -16.11
CA GLY A 169 -4.01 -32.90 -15.31
C GLY A 169 -3.73 -32.52 -13.85
N LEU A 170 -3.98 -31.28 -13.42
CA LEU A 170 -3.84 -30.89 -12.02
C LEU A 170 -5.08 -31.38 -11.26
N ALA A 171 -4.88 -32.21 -10.23
CA ALA A 171 -5.96 -32.62 -9.36
C ALA A 171 -6.68 -31.39 -8.78
N VAL A 172 -8.01 -31.45 -8.70
CA VAL A 172 -8.87 -30.41 -8.10
C VAL A 172 -8.36 -30.02 -6.70
N ASP A 173 -7.75 -30.98 -6.00
CA ASP A 173 -7.13 -30.79 -4.69
C ASP A 173 -5.98 -29.77 -4.72
N ILE A 174 -5.12 -29.81 -5.75
CA ILE A 174 -3.97 -28.90 -5.87
C ILE A 174 -4.45 -27.45 -6.11
N LEU A 175 -5.46 -27.27 -6.97
CA LEU A 175 -6.05 -25.95 -7.22
C LEU A 175 -6.73 -25.39 -5.96
N THR A 176 -7.38 -26.25 -5.18
CA THR A 176 -8.03 -25.87 -3.92
C THR A 176 -7.00 -25.45 -2.86
N ILE A 177 -5.88 -26.18 -2.76
CA ILE A 177 -4.75 -25.83 -1.90
C ILE A 177 -4.18 -24.47 -2.31
N ILE A 178 -3.94 -24.23 -3.60
CA ILE A 178 -3.42 -22.96 -4.10
C ILE A 178 -4.36 -21.80 -3.71
N ARG A 179 -5.65 -21.92 -4.02
CA ARG A 179 -6.63 -20.88 -3.70
C ARG A 179 -6.75 -20.62 -2.19
N SER A 180 -6.74 -21.67 -1.37
CA SER A 180 -6.78 -21.53 0.09
C SER A 180 -5.54 -20.82 0.64
N GLY A 181 -4.35 -21.10 0.06
CA GLY A 181 -3.11 -20.41 0.37
C GLY A 181 -3.16 -18.92 0.01
N ALA A 182 -3.71 -18.59 -1.17
CA ALA A 182 -3.91 -17.19 -1.59
C ALA A 182 -4.80 -16.43 -0.60
N GLN A 183 -5.92 -17.03 -0.19
CA GLN A 183 -6.84 -16.40 0.75
C GLN A 183 -6.22 -16.23 2.13
N LEU A 184 -5.52 -17.25 2.63
CA LEU A 184 -4.83 -17.16 3.92
C LEU A 184 -3.80 -16.02 3.93
N LEU A 185 -2.97 -15.93 2.89
CA LEU A 185 -1.98 -14.86 2.75
C LEU A 185 -2.63 -13.48 2.66
N THR A 186 -3.74 -13.37 1.92
CA THR A 186 -4.48 -12.12 1.77
C THR A 186 -5.08 -11.65 3.09
N TRP A 187 -5.74 -12.54 3.82
CA TRP A 187 -6.33 -12.24 5.13
C TRP A 187 -5.25 -11.97 6.20
N ALA A 188 -4.13 -12.70 6.17
CA ALA A 188 -2.99 -12.42 7.03
C ALA A 188 -2.41 -11.02 6.76
N THR A 189 -2.31 -10.62 5.49
CA THR A 189 -1.86 -9.28 5.09
C THR A 189 -2.84 -8.21 5.55
N ALA A 190 -4.15 -8.47 5.46
CA ALA A 190 -5.20 -7.56 5.94
C ALA A 190 -5.17 -7.43 7.47
N ALA A 191 -5.01 -8.53 8.21
CA ALA A 191 -4.88 -8.51 9.66
C ALA A 191 -3.63 -7.70 10.08
N PHE A 192 -2.48 -7.94 9.44
CA PHE A 192 -1.27 -7.17 9.72
C PHE A 192 -1.44 -5.68 9.36
N CYS A 193 -2.16 -5.37 8.29
CA CYS A 193 -2.56 -4.02 7.91
C CYS A 193 -3.38 -3.32 9.00
N LEU A 194 -4.36 -4.00 9.61
CA LEU A 194 -5.17 -3.46 10.69
C LEU A 194 -4.34 -3.25 11.96
N VAL A 195 -3.55 -4.25 12.34
CA VAL A 195 -2.68 -4.21 13.52
C VAL A 195 -1.73 -3.02 13.45
N ARG A 196 -1.13 -2.76 12.27
CA ARG A 196 -0.29 -1.57 12.04
C ARG A 196 -1.06 -0.24 12.07
N GLY A 197 -2.35 -0.25 11.73
CA GLY A 197 -3.22 0.94 11.75
C GLY A 197 -3.66 1.36 13.16
N LEU A 198 -3.78 0.42 14.09
CA LEU A 198 -4.24 0.67 15.46
C LEU A 198 -3.47 1.78 16.20
N PRO A 199 -2.12 1.73 16.32
CA PRO A 199 -1.38 2.75 17.05
C PRO A 199 -1.51 4.14 16.43
N VAL A 200 -1.62 4.22 15.09
CA VAL A 200 -1.85 5.49 14.39
C VAL A 200 -3.25 6.05 14.70
N GLY A 201 -4.27 5.19 14.74
CA GLY A 201 -5.63 5.59 15.10
C GLY A 201 -5.72 6.10 16.55
N LEU A 202 -5.21 5.30 17.50
CA LEU A 202 -5.29 5.59 18.93
C LEU A 202 -4.55 6.87 19.32
N GLU A 203 -3.30 7.03 18.87
CA GLU A 203 -2.50 8.21 19.20
C GLU A 203 -2.89 9.41 18.34
N GLY A 204 -3.25 9.16 17.08
CA GLY A 204 -3.70 10.18 16.14
C GLY A 204 -5.00 10.87 16.55
N TRP A 205 -5.92 10.14 17.19
CA TRP A 205 -7.20 10.67 17.64
C TRP A 205 -7.06 11.91 18.53
N ARG A 206 -5.97 11.99 19.31
CA ARG A 206 -5.67 13.14 20.17
C ARG A 206 -5.52 14.44 19.37
N TYR A 207 -4.93 14.37 18.19
CA TYR A 207 -4.76 15.53 17.30
C TYR A 207 -6.07 15.96 16.65
N PHE A 208 -6.92 15.01 16.29
CA PHE A 208 -8.27 15.29 15.81
C PHE A 208 -9.10 15.98 16.91
N ALA A 209 -9.13 15.42 18.12
CA ALA A 209 -9.85 15.99 19.25
C ALA A 209 -9.37 17.41 19.63
N ARG A 210 -8.06 17.68 19.50
CA ARG A 210 -7.49 19.03 19.69
C ARG A 210 -7.90 20.00 18.57
N SER A 211 -7.86 19.56 17.31
CA SER A 211 -8.24 20.39 16.15
C SER A 211 -9.71 20.80 16.19
N VAL A 212 -10.59 19.88 16.60
CA VAL A 212 -12.03 20.15 16.80
C VAL A 212 -12.24 21.16 17.92
N ARG A 213 -11.51 21.03 19.05
CA ARG A 213 -11.57 21.98 20.17
C ARG A 213 -11.14 23.38 19.76
N GLN A 214 -10.01 23.51 19.05
CA GLN A 214 -9.53 24.80 18.54
C GLN A 214 -10.54 25.45 17.58
N SER A 215 -11.12 24.66 16.68
CA SER A 215 -12.12 25.18 15.72
C SER A 215 -13.39 25.67 16.41
N ARG A 216 -13.84 24.99 17.47
CA ARG A 216 -14.98 25.45 18.29
C ARG A 216 -14.66 26.72 19.07
N GLY A 217 -13.48 26.80 19.68
CA GLY A 217 -13.04 28.00 20.41
C GLY A 217 -12.90 29.22 19.50
N ALA A 218 -12.37 29.04 18.27
CA ALA A 218 -12.26 30.11 17.29
C ALA A 218 -13.64 30.63 16.84
N LYS A 219 -14.62 29.74 16.64
CA LYS A 219 -16.01 30.16 16.33
C LYS A 219 -16.64 30.94 17.48
N GLN A 220 -16.48 30.47 18.72
CA GLN A 220 -17.02 31.16 19.90
C GLN A 220 -16.35 32.53 20.14
N ALA A 221 -15.06 32.67 19.87
CA ALA A 221 -14.36 33.95 19.95
C ALA A 221 -14.77 34.94 18.84
N ALA A 222 -15.14 34.43 17.65
CA ALA A 222 -15.62 35.25 16.55
C ALA A 222 -17.10 35.69 16.71
N GLU A 223 -17.88 34.95 17.50
CA GLU A 223 -19.28 35.27 17.85
C GLU A 223 -19.40 36.04 19.18
N ALA A 224 -18.29 36.35 19.85
CA ALA A 224 -18.29 37.17 21.05
C ALA A 224 -18.54 38.65 20.68
N PRO A 225 -19.56 39.31 21.28
CA PRO A 225 -19.98 40.67 20.94
C PRO A 225 -18.98 41.75 21.34
#